data_AF-A0A5T0QLP0-F1
#
_entry.id   AF-A0A5T0QLP0-F1
#
_cell.length_a   1.000
_cell.length_b   1.000
_cell.length_c   1.000
_cell.angle_alpha   90.00
_cell.angle_beta   90.00
_cell.angle_gamma   90.00
#
_symmetry.space_group_name_H-M   'P 1'
#
loop_
_entity.id
_entity.type
_entity.pdbx_description
1 polymer ?
#
loop_
_entity_poly.entity_id
_entity_poly.type
_entity_poly.pdbx_seq_one_letter_code
_entity_poly.pdbx_strand_id
1 'polypeptide(L)' 'MQMQEVIEKLKDILASEGKRDLKTKDIAKELGIHPDTFNSMKFRNSIPYPQILNFLNERNISINYFFYGSSPKDQLE' A
#
# COMPACT_ATOMS: atom_id res chain seq x y z
N MET A 1 8.72 8.68 -2.54
CA MET A 1 8.16 7.43 -2.01
C MET A 1 8.93 6.26 -2.58
N GLN A 2 9.46 5.40 -1.73
CA GLN A 2 10.13 4.16 -2.10
C GLN A 2 9.20 2.96 -1.90
N MET A 3 9.50 1.85 -2.56
CA MET A 3 8.70 0.63 -2.46
C MET A 3 8.62 0.08 -1.03
N GLN A 4 9.67 0.28 -0.22
CA GLN A 4 9.64 -0.08 1.21
C GLN A 4 8.62 0.76 2.00
N GLU A 5 8.59 2.07 1.78
CA GLU A 5 7.61 2.96 2.44
C GLU A 5 6.17 2.59 2.07
N VAL A 6 5.94 2.22 0.80
CA VAL A 6 4.64 1.69 0.33
C VAL A 6 4.27 0.43 1.10
N ILE A 7 5.20 -0.53 1.21
CA ILE A 7 4.98 -1.78 1.93
C ILE A 7 4.63 -1.53 3.40
N GLU A 8 5.34 -0.62 4.07
CA GLU A 8 5.06 -0.27 5.46
C GLU A 8 3.67 0.37 5.63
N LYS A 9 3.31 1.32 4.77
CA LYS A 9 1.96 1.93 4.80
C LYS A 9 0.86 0.90 4.52
N LEU A 10 1.07 -0.03 3.59
CA LEU A 10 0.10 -1.10 3.33
C LEU A 10 -0.04 -2.02 4.55
N LYS A 11 1.06 -2.34 5.24
CA LYS A 11 1.02 -3.10 6.50
C LYS A 11 0.23 -2.35 7.57
N ASP A 12 0.44 -1.05 7.70
CA ASP A 12 -0.23 -0.23 8.72
C ASP A 12 -1.75 -0.23 8.50
N ILE A 13 -2.19 -0.03 7.25
CA ILE A 13 -3.61 -0.14 6.87
C ILE A 13 -4.16 -1.52 7.21
N LEU A 14 -3.49 -2.59 6.78
CA LEU A 14 -3.99 -3.94 7.03
C LEU A 14 -3.95 -4.31 8.52
N ALA A 15 -2.99 -3.78 9.28
CA ALA A 15 -2.92 -3.94 10.73
C ALA A 15 -4.08 -3.22 11.43
N SER A 16 -4.51 -2.06 10.92
CA SER A 16 -5.71 -1.35 11.40
C SER A 16 -7.00 -2.16 11.18
N GLU A 17 -7.04 -3.01 10.14
CA GLU A 17 -8.12 -3.96 9.87
C GLU A 17 -8.04 -5.23 10.73
N GLY A 18 -7.05 -5.34 11.62
CA GLY A 18 -6.85 -6.50 12.50
C GLY A 18 -5.97 -7.61 11.91
N LYS A 19 -5.46 -7.47 10.68
CA LYS A 19 -4.48 -8.40 10.09
C LYS A 19 -3.08 -8.05 10.60
N ARG A 20 -2.77 -8.51 11.81
CA ARG A 20 -1.44 -8.36 12.44
C ARG A 20 -0.50 -9.46 11.93
N ASP A 21 0.80 -9.15 11.86
CA ASP A 21 1.88 -10.04 11.39
C ASP A 21 1.86 -10.41 9.90
N LEU A 22 1.45 -9.48 9.03
CA LEU A 22 1.49 -9.72 7.58
C LEU A 22 2.92 -9.71 7.03
N LYS A 23 3.28 -10.79 6.32
CA LYS A 23 4.54 -10.88 5.60
C LYS A 23 4.39 -10.23 4.22
N THR A 24 5.52 -9.92 3.59
CA THR A 24 5.57 -9.33 2.24
C THR A 24 4.77 -10.15 1.22
N LYS A 25 4.75 -11.48 1.36
CA LYS A 25 3.96 -12.38 0.51
C LYS A 25 2.45 -12.18 0.65
N ASP A 26 1.97 -11.83 1.84
CA ASP A 26 0.56 -11.64 2.12
C ASP A 26 0.11 -10.29 1.55
N ILE A 27 0.96 -9.26 1.63
CA ILE A 27 0.73 -7.97 0.96
C ILE A 27 0.66 -8.14 -0.56
N ALA A 28 1.58 -8.93 -1.14
CA ALA A 28 1.54 -9.23 -2.57
C ALA A 28 0.18 -9.84 -2.95
N LYS A 29 -0.31 -10.80 -2.16
CA LYS A 29 -1.62 -11.44 -2.35
C LYS A 29 -2.78 -10.45 -2.23
N GLU A 30 -2.76 -9.56 -1.23
CA GLU A 30 -3.80 -8.52 -1.06
C GLU A 30 -3.80 -7.50 -2.21
N LEU A 31 -2.65 -7.23 -2.83
CA LEU A 31 -2.55 -6.41 -4.04
C LEU A 31 -2.91 -7.18 -5.33
N GLY A 32 -3.19 -8.48 -5.25
CA GLY A 32 -3.43 -9.33 -6.42
C GLY A 32 -2.17 -9.59 -7.26
N ILE A 33 -0.98 -9.44 -6.68
CA ILE A 33 0.32 -9.63 -7.34
C ILE A 33 0.92 -10.96 -6.89
N HIS A 34 1.51 -11.70 -7.82
CA HIS A 34 2.27 -12.90 -7.47
C HIS A 34 3.48 -12.54 -6.58
N PRO A 35 3.76 -13.25 -5.48
CA PRO A 35 4.83 -12.91 -4.55
C PRO A 35 6.22 -12.76 -5.20
N ASP A 36 6.57 -13.60 -6.17
CA ASP A 36 7.82 -13.46 -6.94
C ASP A 36 7.89 -12.17 -7.77
N THR A 37 6.78 -11.80 -8.40
CA THR A 37 6.66 -10.54 -9.15
C THR A 37 6.81 -9.36 -8.21
N PHE A 38 6.16 -9.41 -7.05
CA PHE A 38 6.25 -8.36 -6.03
C PHE A 38 7.66 -8.23 -5.46
N ASN A 39 8.37 -9.34 -5.22
CA ASN A 39 9.78 -9.32 -4.80
C ASN A 39 10.69 -8.71 -5.86
N SER A 40 10.46 -9.04 -7.14
CA SER A 40 11.20 -8.45 -8.26
C SER A 40 10.96 -6.95 -8.37
N MET A 41 9.71 -6.51 -8.20
CA MET A 41 9.34 -5.08 -8.16
C MET A 41 10.00 -4.37 -6.98
N LYS A 42 9.99 -4.99 -5.79
CA LYS A 42 10.69 -4.50 -4.59
C LYS A 42 12.17 -4.31 -4.83
N PHE A 43 12.84 -5.29 -5.44
CA PHE A 43 14.27 -5.20 -5.75
C PHE A 43 14.59 -4.08 -6.75
N ARG A 44 13.70 -3.87 -7.73
CA ARG A 44 13.82 -2.78 -8.73
C ARG A 44 13.30 -1.44 -8.23
N ASN A 45 12.83 -1.35 -6.99
CA ASN A 45 12.13 -0.20 -6.42
C ASN A 45 10.97 0.32 -7.31
N SER A 46 10.30 -0.61 -8.01
CA SER A 46 9.19 -0.32 -8.92
C SER A 46 7.86 -0.41 -8.15
N ILE A 47 7.13 0.69 -8.10
CA ILE A 47 5.87 0.77 -7.35
C ILE A 47 4.71 0.31 -8.25
N PRO A 48 3.94 -0.71 -7.85
CA PRO A 48 2.77 -1.17 -8.60
C PRO A 48 1.56 -0.25 -8.35
N TYR A 49 1.61 0.97 -8.90
CA TYR A 49 0.55 1.97 -8.72
C TYR A 49 -0.85 1.45 -9.06
N PRO A 50 -1.11 0.74 -10.17
CA PRO A 50 -2.46 0.27 -10.50
C PRO A 50 -3.06 -0.62 -9.41
N GLN A 51 -2.26 -1.54 -8.86
CA GLN A 51 -2.69 -2.47 -7.82
C GLN A 51 -2.91 -1.77 -6.48
N ILE A 52 -2.05 -0.80 -6.14
CA ILE A 52 -2.22 0.02 -4.94
C ILE A 52 -3.49 0.87 -5.05
N LEU A 53 -3.72 1.52 -6.19
CA LEU A 53 -4.91 2.33 -6.42
C LEU A 53 -6.19 1.48 -6.30
N ASN A 54 -6.20 0.28 -6.86
CA ASN A 54 -7.33 -0.63 -6.71
C ASN A 54 -7.54 -1.06 -5.25
N PHE A 55 -6.45 -1.43 -4.55
CA PHE A 55 -6.48 -1.79 -3.13
C PHE A 55 -7.05 -0.67 -2.24
N LEU A 56 -6.64 0.58 -2.49
CA LEU A 56 -7.13 1.75 -1.77
C LEU A 56 -8.60 2.04 -2.08
N ASN A 57 -8.99 1.92 -3.35
CA ASN A 57 -10.36 2.14 -3.80
C ASN A 57 -11.34 1.13 -3.15
N GLU A 58 -10.97 -0.14 -3.06
CA GLU A 58 -11.77 -1.17 -2.39
C GLU A 58 -11.99 -0.89 -0.90
N ARG A 59 -11.06 -0.17 -0.26
CA ARG A 59 -11.12 0.20 1.17
C ARG A 59 -11.61 1.62 1.42
N ASN A 60 -12.03 2.33 0.37
CA ASN A 60 -12.40 3.75 0.41
C ASN A 60 -11.31 4.66 1.04
N ILE A 61 -10.04 4.31 0.86
CA ILE A 61 -8.91 5.07 1.38
C ILE A 61 -8.50 6.13 0.36
N SER A 62 -8.34 7.37 0.80
CA SER A 62 -7.86 8.45 -0.06
C SER A 62 -6.41 8.23 -0.48
N ILE A 63 -6.15 8.35 -1.78
CA ILE A 63 -4.81 8.33 -2.36
C ILE A 63 -3.93 9.40 -1.72
N ASN A 64 -4.49 10.59 -1.46
CA ASN A 64 -3.72 11.69 -0.84
C ASN A 64 -3.29 11.35 0.59
N TYR A 65 -4.18 10.71 1.33
CA TYR A 65 -3.85 10.21 2.66
C TYR A 65 -2.75 9.15 2.61
N PHE A 66 -2.82 8.23 1.65
CA PHE A 66 -1.80 7.19 1.48
C PHE A 66 -0.43 7.77 1.10
N PHE A 67 -0.35 8.58 0.05
CA PHE A 67 0.93 9.05 -0.51
C PHE A 67 1.52 10.25 0.23
N TYR A 68 0.69 11.17 0.71
CA TYR A 68 1.13 12.45 1.27
C TYR A 68 0.83 12.59 2.77
N GLY A 69 0.17 11.61 3.39
CA GLY A 69 -0.19 11.67 4.81
C GLY A 69 -1.20 12.78 5.14
N SER A 70 -1.78 13.41 4.12
CA SER A 70 -2.65 14.57 4.26
C SER A 70 -4.08 14.17 3.85
N SER A 71 -5.01 14.35 4.78
CA SER A 71 -6.43 14.37 4.44
C SER A 71 -6.73 15.64 3.64
N PRO A 72 -7.58 15.63 2.60
CA PRO A 72 -8.00 16.87 1.94
C PRO A 72 -8.65 17.90 2.89
N LYS A 73 -9.05 17.49 4.11
CA LYS A 73 -9.52 18.41 5.15
C LYS A 73 -8.39 19.22 5.82
N ASP A 74 -7.16 18.72 5.86
CA ASP A 74 -6.01 19.40 6.47
C ASP A 74 -5.48 20.56 5.61
N GLN A 75 -5.79 20.58 4.32
CA GLN A 75 -5.30 21.61 3.38
C GLN A 75 -6.23 22.83 3.23
N LEU A 76 -7.31 22.89 4.02
CA LEU A 76 -8.31 23.94 3.97
C LEU A 76 -8.31 24.86 5.21
N GLU A 77 -7.31 24.74 6.09
CA GLU A 77 -7.08 25.66 7.21
C GLU A 77 -5.90 26.61 6.96
#